data_AF-A0A7K8NMP9-F1
#
_entry.id   AF-A0A7K8NMP9-F1
#
_cell.length_a   1.000
_cell.length_b   1.000
_cell.length_c   1.000
_cell.angle_alpha   90.00
_cell.angle_beta   90.00
_cell.angle_gamma   90.00
#
_symmetry.space_group_name_H-M   'P 1'
#
loop_
_entity.id
_entity.type
_entity.pdbx_description
1 polymer ?
#
loop_
_entity_poly.entity_id
_entity_poly.type
_entity_poly.pdbx_seq_one_letter_code
_entity_poly.pdbx_strand_id
1 'polypeptide(L)'
;TREEDKNQDGKMDHLYFKLELPLQSTEHVVGVQLILVFSYQLHRMSTFVMQSMAFLQFFSPLPGSHLYVNGDLKLKQRQLLNHCGLDTRYNVSVINGTSPFASDYDLTNIIAAYQDRNVTTVLSDPNPVWMIGRAADTPFIINATIHYPVEVILYPGFWEMIKFAWIQYVSILLIFLWVFGRIKIFVFQNQVLTTTPISPVLPVSPVLTYKQHQ
;
A
#
# COMPACT_ATOMS: atom_id res chain seq x y z
N THR A 1 9.72 -23.23 -16.14
CA THR A 1 9.14 -21.87 -16.07
C THR A 1 9.97 -20.95 -16.93
N ARG A 2 9.36 -19.92 -17.52
CA ARG A 2 10.04 -18.91 -18.35
C ARG A 2 9.50 -17.54 -17.96
N GLU A 3 10.38 -16.58 -17.71
CA GLU A 3 10.02 -15.18 -17.53
C GLU A 3 10.43 -14.38 -18.76
N GLU A 4 9.65 -13.35 -19.10
CA GLU A 4 9.87 -12.52 -20.28
C GLU A 4 9.72 -11.03 -19.88
N ASP A 5 10.74 -10.25 -20.25
CA ASP A 5 10.71 -8.80 -20.24
C ASP A 5 10.32 -8.34 -21.66
N LYS A 6 9.09 -7.84 -21.80
CA LYS A 6 8.50 -7.50 -23.11
C LYS A 6 8.88 -6.09 -23.52
N ASN A 7 9.04 -5.18 -22.56
CA ASN A 7 9.33 -3.77 -22.80
C ASN A 7 10.83 -3.41 -22.72
N GLN A 8 11.67 -4.38 -22.36
CA GLN A 8 13.13 -4.27 -22.25
C GLN A 8 13.59 -3.23 -21.20
N ASP A 9 12.81 -2.99 -20.15
CA ASP A 9 13.16 -2.08 -19.05
C ASP A 9 14.01 -2.73 -17.95
N GLY A 10 14.34 -4.02 -18.10
CA GLY A 10 15.12 -4.80 -17.14
C GLY A 10 14.27 -5.42 -16.03
N LYS A 11 12.94 -5.29 -16.09
CA LYS A 11 12.00 -5.97 -15.20
C LYS A 11 11.21 -7.01 -15.99
N MET A 12 10.97 -8.14 -15.34
CA MET A 12 10.12 -9.17 -15.94
C MET A 12 8.68 -8.65 -15.99
N ASP A 13 8.02 -8.85 -17.13
CA ASP A 13 6.62 -8.47 -17.33
C ASP A 13 5.71 -9.71 -17.24
N HIS A 14 6.15 -10.84 -17.78
CA HIS A 14 5.32 -12.04 -17.89
C HIS A 14 6.03 -13.27 -17.30
N LEU A 15 5.25 -14.13 -16.65
CA LEU A 15 5.66 -15.48 -16.27
C LEU A 15 4.84 -16.51 -17.03
N TYR A 16 5.53 -17.37 -17.76
CA TYR A 16 4.99 -18.59 -18.35
C TYR A 16 5.36 -19.79 -17.48
N PHE A 17 4.36 -20.27 -16.76
CA PHE A 17 4.43 -21.49 -15.99
C PHE A 17 3.81 -22.62 -16.80
N LYS A 18 4.59 -23.68 -17.02
CA LYS A 18 4.14 -24.92 -17.65
C LYS A 18 4.57 -26.08 -16.77
N LEU A 19 3.60 -26.89 -16.36
CA LEU A 19 3.81 -28.10 -15.58
C LEU A 19 3.12 -29.26 -16.29
N GLU A 20 3.86 -30.35 -16.49
CA GLU A 20 3.34 -31.58 -17.07
C GLU A 20 3.35 -32.65 -15.97
N LEU A 21 2.17 -33.14 -15.61
CA LEU A 21 1.98 -34.17 -14.61
C LEU A 21 1.76 -35.51 -15.34
N PRO A 22 2.73 -36.44 -15.31
CA PRO A 22 2.52 -37.78 -15.85
C PRO A 22 1.49 -38.49 -14.97
N LEU A 23 0.42 -38.97 -15.58
CA LEU A 23 -0.67 -39.67 -14.90
C LEU A 23 -0.87 -41.04 -15.56
N GLN A 24 -1.29 -42.01 -14.75
CA GLN A 24 -1.68 -43.31 -15.27
C GLN A 24 -3.01 -43.18 -16.03
N SER A 25 -3.28 -44.11 -16.95
CA SER A 25 -4.51 -44.12 -17.75
C SER A 25 -5.78 -44.21 -16.88
N THR A 26 -5.67 -44.74 -15.67
CA THR A 26 -6.72 -44.91 -14.67
C THR A 26 -6.93 -43.69 -13.76
N GLU A 27 -5.98 -42.75 -13.71
CA GLU A 27 -6.04 -41.59 -12.82
C GLU A 27 -6.79 -40.44 -13.49
N HIS A 28 -7.76 -39.83 -12.83
CA HIS A 28 -8.53 -38.72 -13.41
C HIS A 28 -8.38 -37.46 -12.56
N VAL A 29 -8.06 -36.32 -13.20
CA VAL A 29 -7.94 -35.03 -12.53
C VAL A 29 -9.27 -34.30 -12.63
N VAL A 30 -9.90 -34.03 -11.49
CA VAL A 30 -11.16 -33.28 -11.39
C VAL A 30 -10.96 -31.84 -10.93
N GLY A 31 -9.77 -31.51 -10.45
CA GLY A 31 -9.47 -30.14 -10.05
C GLY A 31 -8.00 -29.95 -9.74
N VAL A 32 -7.62 -28.68 -9.65
CA VAL A 32 -6.26 -28.24 -9.41
C VAL A 32 -6.31 -27.12 -8.37
N GLN A 33 -5.46 -27.27 -7.36
CA GLN A 33 -5.07 -26.20 -6.46
C GLN A 33 -3.59 -25.94 -6.69
N LEU A 34 -3.25 -24.70 -7.04
CA LEU A 34 -1.89 -24.29 -7.33
C LEU A 34 -1.55 -23.07 -6.49
N ILE A 35 -0.45 -23.20 -5.74
CA ILE A 35 0.20 -22.08 -5.08
C ILE A 35 1.48 -21.78 -5.83
N LEU A 36 1.66 -20.51 -6.18
CA LEU A 36 2.91 -19.99 -6.70
C LEU A 36 3.43 -18.95 -5.70
N VAL A 37 4.71 -19.05 -5.37
CA VAL A 37 5.36 -18.16 -4.40
C VAL A 37 6.37 -17.29 -5.14
N PHE A 38 6.36 -15.99 -4.86
CA PHE A 38 7.18 -14.99 -5.56
C PHE A 38 7.99 -14.17 -4.56
N SER A 39 9.15 -13.67 -5.00
CA SER A 39 9.88 -12.62 -4.30
C SER A 39 9.48 -11.28 -4.91
N TYR A 40 8.69 -10.49 -4.18
CA TYR A 40 8.19 -9.20 -4.64
C TYR A 40 9.05 -8.06 -4.08
N GLN A 41 9.53 -7.18 -4.96
CA GLN A 41 10.41 -6.07 -4.59
C GLN A 41 9.99 -4.75 -5.26
N LEU A 42 9.91 -3.69 -4.47
CA LEU A 42 9.71 -2.32 -4.93
C LEU A 42 10.95 -1.50 -4.57
N HIS A 43 11.44 -0.67 -5.50
CA HIS A 43 12.72 0.06 -5.33
C HIS A 43 12.62 1.59 -5.47
N ARG A 44 11.47 2.14 -5.90
CA ARG A 44 11.42 3.54 -6.35
C ARG A 44 11.24 4.58 -5.23
N MET A 45 10.22 4.42 -4.38
CA MET A 45 9.89 5.37 -3.30
C MET A 45 10.27 4.81 -1.94
N SER A 46 9.71 3.65 -1.58
CA SER A 46 10.16 2.82 -0.46
C SER A 46 10.69 1.50 -0.98
N THR A 47 11.78 1.03 -0.37
CA THR A 47 12.35 -0.28 -0.64
C THR A 47 11.52 -1.31 0.13
N PHE A 48 10.50 -1.85 -0.52
CA PHE A 48 9.64 -2.88 0.08
C PHE A 48 10.02 -4.25 -0.46
N VAL A 49 10.34 -5.18 0.43
CA VAL A 49 10.69 -6.56 0.09
C VAL A 49 9.76 -7.49 0.83
N MET A 50 9.09 -8.35 0.06
CA MET A 50 8.08 -9.26 0.55
C MET A 50 8.17 -10.58 -0.19
N GLN A 51 7.94 -11.69 0.51
CA GLN A 51 7.56 -12.91 -0.18
C GLN A 51 6.05 -12.95 -0.36
N SER A 52 5.63 -13.02 -1.62
CA SER A 52 4.24 -12.97 -2.04
C SER A 52 3.78 -14.33 -2.56
N MET A 53 2.47 -14.46 -2.74
CA MET A 53 1.81 -15.68 -3.17
C MET A 53 0.75 -15.35 -4.23
N ALA A 54 0.61 -16.21 -5.22
CA ALA A 54 -0.59 -16.34 -6.03
C ALA A 54 -1.25 -17.70 -5.73
N PHE A 55 -2.55 -17.66 -5.45
CA PHE A 55 -3.35 -18.85 -5.22
C PHE A 55 -4.36 -18.99 -6.35
N LEU A 56 -4.40 -20.17 -6.96
CA LEU A 56 -5.32 -20.55 -8.01
C LEU A 56 -6.00 -21.85 -7.62
N GLN A 57 -7.32 -21.88 -7.77
CA GLN A 57 -8.12 -23.06 -7.52
C GLN A 57 -9.19 -23.17 -8.59
N PHE A 58 -9.25 -24.33 -9.24
CA PHE A 58 -10.27 -24.63 -10.23
C PHE A 58 -10.72 -26.07 -10.09
N PHE A 59 -12.04 -26.29 -10.13
CA PHE A 59 -12.63 -27.63 -10.09
C PHE A 59 -13.65 -27.78 -11.21
N SER A 60 -13.69 -29.00 -11.73
CA SER A 60 -14.58 -29.42 -12.78
C SER A 60 -15.19 -30.77 -12.39
N PRO A 61 -16.49 -30.99 -12.63
CA PRO A 61 -17.10 -32.31 -12.46
C PRO A 61 -16.58 -33.32 -13.49
N LEU A 62 -15.96 -32.86 -14.58
CA LEU A 62 -15.44 -33.69 -15.66
C LEU A 62 -13.91 -33.82 -15.59
N PRO A 63 -13.36 -35.03 -15.82
CA PRO A 63 -11.92 -35.24 -15.93
C PRO A 63 -11.26 -34.33 -16.97
N GLY A 64 -10.25 -33.58 -16.54
CA GLY A 64 -9.49 -32.68 -17.40
C GLY A 64 -8.28 -33.33 -18.05
N SER A 65 -7.92 -32.82 -19.21
CA SER A 65 -6.64 -33.08 -19.89
C SER A 65 -5.68 -31.91 -19.71
N HIS A 66 -6.20 -30.67 -19.73
CA HIS A 66 -5.39 -29.47 -19.70
C HIS A 66 -6.10 -28.35 -18.95
N LEU A 67 -5.33 -27.62 -18.13
CA LEU A 67 -5.74 -26.38 -17.48
C LEU A 67 -4.91 -25.22 -18.04
N TYR A 68 -5.58 -24.28 -18.69
CA TYR A 68 -4.98 -23.00 -19.08
C TYR A 68 -5.50 -21.89 -18.16
N VAL A 69 -4.61 -21.08 -17.60
CA VAL A 69 -4.99 -19.91 -16.81
C VAL A 69 -4.22 -18.70 -17.29
N ASN A 70 -4.93 -17.59 -17.44
CA ASN A 70 -4.34 -16.30 -17.72
C ASN A 70 -4.87 -15.27 -16.74
N GLY A 71 -3.99 -14.52 -16.07
CA GLY A 71 -4.38 -13.50 -15.10
C GLY A 71 -3.24 -12.59 -14.69
N ASP A 72 -3.57 -11.57 -13.90
CA ASP A 72 -2.65 -10.52 -13.51
C ASP A 72 -2.29 -10.64 -12.02
N LEU A 73 -1.00 -10.58 -11.68
CA LEU A 73 -0.56 -10.57 -10.30
C LEU A 73 -0.64 -9.15 -9.74
N LYS A 74 -1.69 -8.88 -8.95
CA LYS A 74 -1.97 -7.55 -8.42
C LYS A 74 -1.63 -7.41 -6.95
N LEU A 75 -1.10 -6.27 -6.54
CA LEU A 75 -0.82 -5.92 -5.15
C LEU A 75 -2.10 -5.42 -4.45
N LYS A 76 -2.51 -6.12 -3.41
CA LYS A 76 -3.62 -5.75 -2.53
C LYS A 76 -3.06 -5.15 -1.23
N GLN A 77 -3.28 -3.86 -1.04
CA GLN A 77 -2.83 -3.11 0.13
C GLN A 77 -4.01 -2.79 1.06
N ARG A 78 -4.00 -3.37 2.27
CA ARG A 78 -4.90 -3.01 3.39
C ARG A 78 -4.29 -1.92 4.27
N GLN A 79 -2.96 -1.84 4.30
CA GLN A 79 -2.20 -0.77 4.95
C GLN A 79 -1.34 -0.07 3.90
N LEU A 80 -1.23 1.26 4.02
CA LEU A 80 -0.32 2.06 3.22
C LEU A 80 1.14 1.66 3.49
N LEU A 81 1.97 1.67 2.44
CA LEU A 81 3.41 1.48 2.59
C LEU A 81 4.06 2.77 3.08
N ASN A 82 5.18 2.68 3.78
CA ASN A 82 5.93 3.88 4.18
C ASN A 82 6.42 4.64 2.94
N HIS A 83 6.50 5.97 3.01
CA HIS A 83 6.97 6.80 1.88
C HIS A 83 8.46 6.64 1.58
N CYS A 84 9.27 6.24 2.57
CA CYS A 84 10.70 6.04 2.47
C CYS A 84 11.18 4.92 3.40
N GLY A 85 12.40 4.45 3.16
CA GLY A 85 13.07 3.45 3.98
C GLY A 85 12.87 2.01 3.49
N LEU A 86 13.54 1.09 4.17
CA LEU A 86 13.48 -0.34 3.95
C LEU A 86 12.33 -0.94 4.76
N ASP A 87 11.41 -1.60 4.09
CA ASP A 87 10.33 -2.37 4.71
C ASP A 87 10.47 -3.84 4.31
N THR A 88 10.90 -4.64 5.28
CA THR A 88 11.11 -6.09 5.16
C THR A 88 10.15 -6.89 6.03
N ARG A 89 9.05 -6.29 6.51
CA ARG A 89 8.11 -6.93 7.45
C ARG A 89 7.59 -8.28 6.96
N TYR A 90 7.43 -8.44 5.65
CA TYR A 90 6.95 -9.66 5.01
C TYR A 90 8.03 -10.39 4.21
N ASN A 91 9.31 -10.12 4.47
CA ASN A 91 10.45 -10.86 3.91
C ASN A 91 10.70 -12.16 4.69
N VAL A 92 9.65 -12.96 4.83
CA VAL A 92 9.67 -14.26 5.51
C VAL A 92 8.97 -15.28 4.63
N SER A 93 9.39 -16.53 4.75
CA SER A 93 8.85 -17.62 3.92
C SER A 93 7.33 -17.75 4.13
N VAL A 94 6.52 -17.68 3.07
CA VAL A 94 5.06 -17.89 3.11
C VAL A 94 4.76 -19.33 3.55
N ILE A 95 5.56 -20.28 3.07
CA ILE A 95 5.51 -21.68 3.48
C ILE A 95 6.81 -21.98 4.22
N ASN A 96 6.72 -22.27 5.52
CA ASN A 96 7.89 -22.52 6.34
C ASN A 96 8.41 -23.96 6.13
N GLY A 97 9.35 -24.11 5.19
CA GLY A 97 9.92 -25.41 4.85
C GLY A 97 10.71 -26.09 5.97
N THR A 98 11.07 -25.38 7.04
CA THR A 98 11.84 -25.92 8.17
C THR A 98 10.98 -26.29 9.37
N SER A 99 9.66 -26.09 9.31
CA SER A 99 8.79 -26.43 10.43
C SER A 99 8.67 -27.94 10.64
N PRO A 100 8.77 -28.44 11.88
CA PRO A 100 8.53 -29.85 12.17
C PRO A 100 7.03 -30.20 12.24
N PHE A 101 6.13 -29.22 12.23
CA PHE A 101 4.69 -29.43 12.43
C PHE A 101 3.95 -29.59 11.11
N ALA A 102 3.21 -30.69 10.95
CA ALA A 102 2.38 -30.94 9.77
C ALA A 102 1.28 -29.88 9.57
N SER A 103 0.80 -29.27 10.65
CA SER A 103 -0.20 -28.19 10.62
C SER A 103 0.28 -26.96 9.86
N ASP A 104 1.58 -26.70 9.82
CA ASP A 104 2.16 -25.54 9.15
C ASP A 104 2.19 -25.71 7.62
N TYR A 105 2.00 -26.94 7.15
CA TYR A 105 1.88 -27.29 5.73
C TYR A 105 0.42 -27.44 5.28
N ASP A 106 -0.55 -27.26 6.19
CA ASP A 106 -1.95 -27.26 5.83
C ASP A 106 -2.30 -26.03 4.99
N LEU A 107 -2.94 -26.28 3.85
CA LEU A 107 -3.30 -25.25 2.87
C LEU A 107 -4.18 -24.16 3.51
N THR A 108 -5.11 -24.55 4.38
CA THR A 108 -5.99 -23.61 5.06
C THR A 108 -5.22 -22.66 5.96
N ASN A 109 -4.27 -23.17 6.75
CA ASN A 109 -3.45 -22.35 7.64
C ASN A 109 -2.52 -21.42 6.84
N ILE A 110 -1.91 -21.92 5.76
CA ILE A 110 -1.05 -21.13 4.87
C ILE A 110 -1.83 -19.96 4.26
N ILE A 111 -3.02 -20.22 3.70
CA ILE A 111 -3.85 -19.19 3.08
C ILE A 111 -4.33 -18.18 4.14
N ALA A 112 -4.79 -18.66 5.30
CA ALA A 112 -5.27 -17.79 6.38
C ALA A 112 -4.15 -16.85 6.86
N ALA A 113 -2.98 -17.39 7.20
CA ALA A 113 -1.84 -16.62 7.66
C ALA A 113 -1.33 -15.61 6.60
N TYR A 114 -1.44 -15.96 5.31
CA TYR A 114 -1.11 -15.04 4.23
C TYR A 114 -2.14 -13.91 4.09
N GLN A 115 -3.44 -14.20 4.18
CA GLN A 115 -4.51 -13.21 4.07
C GLN A 115 -4.60 -12.26 5.26
N ASP A 116 -4.10 -12.65 6.42
CA ASP A 116 -3.97 -11.79 7.59
C ASP A 116 -2.93 -10.67 7.42
N ARG A 117 -2.04 -10.78 6.42
CA ARG A 117 -1.08 -9.72 6.10
C ARG A 117 -1.79 -8.48 5.58
N ASN A 118 -1.23 -7.32 5.90
CA ASN A 118 -1.76 -6.05 5.42
C ASN A 118 -1.38 -5.76 3.96
N VAL A 119 -0.33 -6.40 3.44
CA VAL A 119 0.10 -6.26 2.05
C VAL A 119 0.24 -7.66 1.49
N THR A 120 -0.50 -7.94 0.42
CA THR A 120 -0.57 -9.26 -0.23
C THR A 120 -0.60 -9.08 -1.73
N THR A 121 -0.19 -10.07 -2.50
CA THR A 121 -0.52 -10.19 -3.92
C THR A 121 -1.69 -11.15 -4.12
N VAL A 122 -2.52 -10.87 -5.12
CA VAL A 122 -3.63 -11.72 -5.54
C VAL A 122 -3.60 -11.90 -7.05
N LEU A 123 -4.03 -13.06 -7.53
CA LEU A 123 -4.24 -13.27 -8.95
C LEU A 123 -5.61 -12.65 -9.32
N SER A 124 -5.57 -11.50 -9.99
CA SER A 124 -6.75 -10.78 -10.45
C SER A 124 -7.18 -11.29 -11.82
N ASP A 125 -8.50 -11.33 -12.01
CA ASP A 125 -9.15 -11.68 -13.28
C ASP A 125 -8.61 -12.96 -13.93
N PRO A 126 -8.44 -14.08 -13.18
CA PRO A 126 -8.02 -15.33 -13.77
C PRO A 126 -9.12 -15.83 -14.71
N ASN A 127 -8.77 -16.10 -15.96
CA ASN A 127 -9.66 -16.73 -16.94
C ASN A 127 -9.25 -18.19 -17.13
N PRO A 128 -9.68 -19.11 -16.24
CA PRO A 128 -9.35 -20.52 -16.36
C PRO A 128 -10.14 -21.15 -17.50
N VAL A 129 -9.44 -21.85 -18.39
CA VAL A 129 -10.00 -22.67 -19.45
C VAL A 129 -9.66 -24.12 -19.15
N TRP A 130 -10.70 -24.94 -18.98
CA TRP A 130 -10.60 -26.36 -18.72
C TRP A 130 -10.88 -27.14 -19.99
N MET A 131 -9.93 -27.98 -20.39
CA MET A 131 -10.10 -28.90 -21.51
C MET A 131 -10.28 -30.32 -21.00
N ILE A 132 -11.20 -31.03 -21.65
CA ILE A 132 -11.55 -32.42 -21.37
C ILE A 132 -10.97 -33.35 -22.44
N GLY A 133 -11.07 -34.66 -22.21
CA GLY A 133 -10.70 -35.68 -23.20
C GLY A 133 -9.21 -35.99 -23.23
N ARG A 134 -8.65 -36.43 -22.10
CA ARG A 134 -7.25 -36.87 -22.01
C ARG A 134 -7.07 -38.23 -22.68
N ALA A 135 -6.01 -38.40 -23.47
CA ALA A 135 -5.64 -39.70 -24.00
C ALA A 135 -4.95 -40.57 -22.91
N ALA A 136 -4.97 -41.89 -23.10
CA ALA A 136 -4.56 -42.87 -22.07
C ALA A 136 -3.10 -42.72 -21.59
N ASP A 137 -2.22 -42.12 -22.39
CA ASP A 137 -0.78 -41.97 -22.10
C ASP A 137 -0.28 -40.52 -22.18
N THR A 138 -1.20 -39.55 -22.19
CA THR A 138 -0.83 -38.13 -22.23
C THR A 138 -0.79 -37.53 -20.83
N PRO A 139 0.24 -36.72 -20.51
CA PRO A 139 0.32 -36.03 -19.23
C PRO A 139 -0.81 -35.00 -19.11
N PHE A 140 -1.21 -34.70 -17.87
CA PHE A 140 -2.04 -33.54 -17.60
C PHE A 140 -1.18 -32.28 -17.60
N ILE A 141 -1.59 -31.27 -18.35
CA ILE A 141 -0.77 -30.07 -18.57
C ILE A 141 -1.44 -28.88 -17.88
N ILE A 142 -0.69 -28.19 -17.02
CA ILE A 142 -1.07 -26.91 -16.42
C ILE A 142 -0.22 -25.83 -17.08
N ASN A 143 -0.88 -24.94 -17.82
CA ASN A 143 -0.29 -23.74 -18.37
C ASN A 143 -0.87 -22.53 -17.64
N ALA A 144 -0.04 -21.78 -16.93
CA ALA A 144 -0.42 -20.52 -16.32
C ALA A 144 0.44 -19.39 -16.89
N THR A 145 -0.21 -18.38 -17.45
CA THR A 145 0.40 -17.12 -17.85
C THR A 145 0.02 -16.07 -16.82
N ILE A 146 1.03 -15.51 -16.16
CA ILE A 146 0.83 -14.48 -15.14
C ILE A 146 1.49 -13.21 -15.63
N HIS A 147 0.72 -12.13 -15.71
CA HIS A 147 1.26 -10.81 -16.03
C HIS A 147 1.58 -10.05 -14.75
N TYR A 148 2.62 -9.24 -14.82
CA TYR A 148 3.05 -8.30 -13.80
C TYR A 148 2.68 -6.88 -14.26
N PRO A 149 1.43 -6.44 -14.03
CA PRO A 149 1.00 -5.13 -14.50
C PRO A 149 1.71 -4.00 -13.74
N VAL A 150 1.78 -2.84 -14.38
CA VAL A 150 2.17 -1.60 -13.72
C VAL A 150 1.00 -1.13 -12.84
N GLU A 151 1.24 -1.01 -11.54
CA GLU A 151 0.21 -0.62 -10.58
C GLU A 151 0.50 0.71 -9.88
N VAL A 152 -0.58 1.39 -9.49
CA VAL A 152 -0.50 2.59 -8.66
C VAL A 152 -0.48 2.18 -7.20
N ILE A 153 0.66 2.39 -6.56
CA ILE A 153 0.90 2.03 -5.16
C ILE A 153 0.72 3.27 -4.29
N LEU A 154 -0.01 3.13 -3.18
CA LEU A 154 -0.32 4.25 -2.29
C LEU A 154 0.71 4.38 -1.16
N TYR A 155 1.20 5.61 -0.98
CA TYR A 155 2.17 5.99 0.07
C TYR A 155 1.68 7.25 0.77
N PRO A 156 1.76 7.35 2.11
CA PRO A 156 1.40 8.56 2.84
C PRO A 156 2.49 9.61 2.63
N GLY A 157 2.19 10.62 1.83
CA GLY A 157 3.15 11.69 1.52
C GLY A 157 3.26 12.73 2.64
N PHE A 158 4.46 13.26 2.87
CA PHE A 158 4.65 14.44 3.73
C PHE A 158 3.75 15.62 3.30
N TRP A 159 3.71 15.89 1.99
CA TRP A 159 2.88 16.94 1.43
C TRP A 159 1.38 16.65 1.56
N GLU A 160 0.98 15.39 1.51
CA GLU A 160 -0.40 15.00 1.77
C GLU A 160 -0.80 15.25 3.22
N MET A 161 0.09 14.93 4.18
CA MET A 161 -0.12 15.26 5.59
C MET A 161 -0.19 16.77 5.83
N ILE A 162 0.73 17.55 5.25
CA ILE A 162 0.69 19.02 5.33
C ILE A 162 -0.64 19.55 4.81
N LYS A 163 -1.11 19.05 3.65
CA LYS A 163 -2.37 19.47 3.02
C LYS A 163 -3.54 19.39 4.00
N PHE A 164 -3.57 18.42 4.90
CA PHE A 164 -4.65 18.32 5.89
C PHE A 164 -4.33 19.09 7.19
N ALA A 165 -3.06 19.11 7.60
CA ALA A 165 -2.62 19.78 8.82
C ALA A 165 -2.86 21.30 8.79
N TRP A 166 -2.65 21.97 7.66
CA TRP A 166 -2.83 23.42 7.60
C TRP A 166 -4.29 23.86 7.78
N ILE A 167 -5.27 23.11 7.23
CA ILE A 167 -6.70 23.39 7.46
C ILE A 167 -7.01 23.27 8.96
N GLN A 168 -6.59 22.17 9.58
CA GLN A 168 -6.84 21.93 11.01
C GLN A 168 -6.21 23.02 11.88
N TYR A 169 -4.97 23.41 11.58
CA TYR A 169 -4.26 24.45 12.32
C TYR A 169 -4.95 25.81 12.20
N VAL A 170 -5.36 26.20 10.98
CA VAL A 170 -6.09 27.45 10.75
C VAL A 170 -7.45 27.45 11.46
N SER A 171 -8.18 26.33 11.42
CA SER A 171 -9.47 26.21 12.12
C SER A 171 -9.34 26.42 13.63
N ILE A 172 -8.32 25.82 14.26
CA ILE A 172 -8.07 25.98 15.70
C ILE A 172 -7.57 27.40 15.99
N LEU A 173 -6.65 27.93 15.18
CA LEU A 173 -6.06 29.26 15.35
C LEU A 173 -7.12 30.36 15.37
N LEU A 174 -8.10 30.31 14.46
CA LEU A 174 -9.17 31.32 14.39
C LEU A 174 -10.02 31.35 15.66
N ILE A 175 -10.35 30.18 16.22
CA ILE A 175 -11.08 30.07 17.48
C ILE A 175 -10.23 30.66 18.61
N PHE A 176 -8.95 30.30 18.69
CA PHE A 176 -8.03 30.84 19.68
C PHE A 176 -7.94 32.37 19.59
N LEU A 177 -7.74 32.94 18.41
CA LEU A 177 -7.67 34.39 18.21
C LEU A 177 -8.97 35.09 18.63
N TRP A 178 -10.12 34.50 18.32
CA TRP A 178 -11.42 35.04 18.74
C TRP A 178 -11.57 35.02 20.27
N VAL A 179 -11.28 33.90 20.92
CA VAL A 179 -11.34 33.75 22.39
C VAL A 179 -10.39 34.72 23.08
N PHE A 180 -9.12 34.76 22.68
CA PHE A 180 -8.13 35.68 23.24
C PHE A 180 -8.52 37.13 23.01
N GLY A 181 -9.12 37.46 21.86
CA GLY A 181 -9.70 38.77 21.61
C GLY A 181 -10.75 39.16 22.64
N ARG A 182 -11.68 38.24 22.97
CA ARG A 182 -12.71 38.47 23.99
C ARG A 182 -12.13 38.60 25.40
N ILE A 183 -11.16 37.75 25.76
CA ILE A 183 -10.47 37.83 27.06
C ILE A 183 -9.72 39.16 27.18
N LYS A 184 -8.99 39.56 26.14
CA LYS A 184 -8.24 40.82 26.12
C LYS A 184 -9.15 42.02 26.35
N ILE A 185 -10.28 42.09 25.64
CA ILE A 185 -11.29 43.14 25.83
C ILE A 185 -11.79 43.14 27.26
N PHE A 186 -12.13 41.98 27.82
CA PHE A 186 -12.59 41.84 29.20
C PHE A 186 -11.55 42.33 30.22
N VAL A 187 -10.28 41.97 30.05
CA VAL A 187 -9.19 42.37 30.97
C VAL A 187 -8.97 43.89 30.94
N PHE A 188 -8.96 44.50 29.76
CA PHE A 188 -8.76 45.95 29.63
C PHE A 188 -9.99 46.76 30.06
N GLN A 189 -11.21 46.29 29.80
CA GLN A 189 -12.43 46.97 30.23
C GLN A 189 -12.61 46.93 31.75
N ASN A 190 -12.29 45.80 32.39
CA ASN A 190 -12.46 45.62 33.83
C ASN A 190 -11.21 46.03 34.65
N GLN A 191 -10.18 46.60 34.02
CA GLN A 191 -8.93 47.04 34.67
C GLN A 191 -8.31 45.99 35.60
N VAL A 192 -8.36 44.72 35.21
CA VAL A 192 -7.82 43.61 36.03
C VAL A 192 -6.29 43.69 36.15
N LEU A 193 -5.65 44.45 35.26
CA LEU A 193 -4.22 44.75 35.26
C LEU A 193 -4.01 46.27 35.29
N THR A 194 -2.98 46.74 35.99
CA THR A 194 -2.64 48.16 36.10
C THR A 194 -2.29 48.74 34.73
N THR A 195 -3.17 49.56 34.16
CA THR A 195 -2.93 50.26 32.88
C THR A 195 -2.39 51.67 33.14
N THR A 196 -1.23 52.02 32.58
CA THR A 196 -0.72 53.40 32.60
C THR A 196 -1.26 54.18 31.39
N PRO A 197 -2.01 55.28 31.57
CA PRO A 197 -2.45 56.11 30.46
C PRO A 197 -1.24 56.82 29.85
N ILE A 198 -1.07 56.68 28.54
CA ILE A 198 -0.11 57.47 27.78
C ILE A 198 -0.76 58.83 27.54
N SER A 199 -0.32 59.87 28.27
CA SER A 199 -0.76 61.24 28.01
C SER A 199 -0.26 61.70 26.62
N PRO A 200 -1.13 62.24 25.76
CA PRO A 200 -0.68 62.87 24.52
C PRO A 200 0.19 64.08 24.86
N VAL A 201 1.44 64.07 24.40
CA VAL A 201 2.35 65.20 24.53
C VAL A 201 1.81 66.35 23.67
N LEU A 202 1.27 67.40 24.31
CA LEU A 202 0.94 68.66 23.65
C LEU A 202 2.23 69.35 23.16
N PRO A 203 2.30 69.86 21.92
CA PRO A 203 3.42 70.67 21.49
C PRO A 203 3.35 72.04 22.18
N VAL A 204 4.25 72.29 23.13
CA VAL A 204 4.40 73.60 23.75
C VAL A 204 5.15 74.52 22.78
N SER A 205 4.45 75.47 22.20
CA SER A 205 5.02 76.57 21.40
C SER A 205 5.94 77.45 22.27
N PRO A 206 7.15 77.83 21.82
CA PRO A 206 7.95 78.82 22.54
C PRO A 206 7.56 80.25 22.11
N VAL A 207 7.14 81.05 23.10
CA VAL A 207 7.00 82.51 22.99
C VAL A 207 8.41 83.12 22.92
N LEU A 208 8.76 83.73 21.80
CA LEU A 208 10.00 84.52 21.64
C LEU A 208 9.80 85.92 22.26
N THR A 209 10.46 86.19 23.38
CA THR A 209 10.59 87.53 23.95
C THR A 209 11.77 88.24 23.29
N TYR A 210 11.50 89.26 22.45
CA TYR A 210 12.52 90.12 21.86
C TYR A 210 12.79 91.29 22.81
N LYS A 211 14.01 91.38 23.38
CA LYS A 211 14.49 92.57 24.10
C LYS A 211 15.05 93.57 23.08
N GLN A 212 14.46 94.76 23.01
CA GLN A 212 15.07 95.96 22.43
C GLN A 212 16.08 96.54 23.42
N HIS A 213 17.28 96.86 22.92
CA HIS A 213 18.17 97.85 23.53
C HIS A 213 18.59 98.85 22.46
N GLN A 214 18.31 100.12 22.75
CA GLN A 214 19.02 101.29 22.21
C GLN A 214 20.45 101.33 22.77
#